data_AF-A0A7J4GNL7-F1
#
_entry.id   AF-A0A7J4GNL7-F1
#
_cell.length_a   1.000
_cell.length_b   1.000
_cell.length_c   1.000
_cell.angle_alpha   90.00
_cell.angle_beta   90.00
_cell.angle_gamma   90.00
#
_symmetry.space_group_name_H-M   'P 1'
#
loop_
_entity.id
_entity.type
_entity.pdbx_description
1 polymer ?
#
loop_
_entity_poly.entity_id
_entity_poly.type
_entity_poly.pdbx_seq_one_letter_code
_entity_poly.pdbx_strand_id
1 'polypeptide(L)'
;MIGCIGGDDDTSSETTDDDGETPQSNNVDITGFAFSPETLTISVGDTVTWTNKESATHTATADDGEFDSGNLGNGDTFSHTFTTAGTYTYYCKIHPSMTATIIVE
;
A
#
# COMPACT_ATOMS: atom_id res chain seq x y z
N MET A 1 -13.78 -17.31 65.03
CA MET A 1 -13.64 -18.08 63.78
C MET A 1 -13.46 -17.05 62.68
N ILE A 2 -12.23 -16.51 62.62
CA ILE A 2 -11.17 -16.83 61.64
C ILE A 2 -11.54 -16.25 60.28
N GLY A 3 -10.93 -15.11 59.97
CA GLY A 3 -10.86 -14.57 58.62
C GLY A 3 -9.79 -15.28 57.79
N CYS A 4 -9.81 -15.02 56.49
CA CYS A 4 -8.72 -15.33 55.58
C CYS A 4 -8.34 -14.08 54.80
N ILE A 5 -7.04 -13.81 54.81
CA ILE A 5 -6.27 -12.86 54.03
C ILE A 5 -5.61 -13.61 52.85
N GLY A 6 -5.51 -12.94 51.69
CA GLY A 6 -4.38 -12.95 50.74
C GLY A 6 -3.97 -14.24 50.00
N GLY A 7 -3.62 -14.06 48.71
CA GLY A 7 -2.91 -15.06 47.90
C GLY A 7 -3.04 -14.78 46.40
N ASP A 8 -2.08 -14.03 45.86
CA ASP A 8 -1.87 -13.70 44.46
C ASP A 8 -1.01 -14.79 43.81
N ASP A 9 -1.36 -15.25 42.60
CA ASP A 9 -0.47 -16.04 41.74
C ASP A 9 -0.65 -15.62 40.27
N ASP A 10 0.43 -15.06 39.74
CA ASP A 10 0.71 -14.68 38.35
C ASP A 10 0.53 -15.84 37.35
N THR A 11 -0.01 -15.52 36.17
CA THR A 11 0.50 -16.04 34.88
C THR A 11 0.24 -15.03 33.78
N SER A 12 1.33 -14.64 33.13
CA SER A 12 1.46 -13.60 32.10
C SER A 12 1.05 -14.04 30.69
N SER A 13 0.89 -13.03 29.84
CA SER A 13 0.83 -13.01 28.36
C SER A 13 -0.48 -13.51 27.73
N GLU A 14 -1.07 -12.81 26.76
CA GLU A 14 -0.47 -11.95 25.74
C GLU A 14 -1.12 -10.56 25.68
N THR A 15 -0.28 -9.53 25.69
CA THR A 15 -0.61 -8.23 25.12
C THR A 15 -0.69 -8.41 23.61
N THR A 16 -1.90 -8.48 23.06
CA THR A 16 -2.08 -8.08 21.67
C THR A 16 -1.97 -6.57 21.69
N ASP A 17 -0.75 -6.09 21.41
CA ASP A 17 -0.54 -4.74 20.91
C ASP A 17 -1.25 -4.66 19.55
N ASP A 18 -2.57 -4.48 19.60
CA ASP A 18 -3.38 -3.97 18.50
C ASP A 18 -3.10 -2.47 18.44
N ASP A 19 -1.89 -2.13 17.97
CA ASP A 19 -1.65 -0.81 17.43
C ASP A 19 -2.56 -0.71 16.21
N GLY A 20 -3.74 -0.12 16.43
CA GLY A 20 -4.76 0.15 15.45
C GLY A 20 -4.24 1.09 14.35
N GLU A 21 -3.35 0.56 13.51
CA GLU A 21 -3.01 1.15 12.24
C GLU A 21 -4.25 0.97 11.36
N THR A 22 -4.85 2.10 11.00
CA THR A 22 -5.97 2.10 10.07
C THR A 22 -5.52 1.35 8.82
N PRO A 23 -6.26 0.37 8.27
CA PRO A 23 -5.79 -0.41 7.14
C PRO A 23 -5.37 0.56 6.04
N GLN A 24 -4.07 0.58 5.70
CA GLN A 24 -3.61 1.38 4.57
C GLN A 24 -4.39 0.94 3.36
N SER A 25 -5.04 1.91 2.71
CA SER A 25 -5.72 1.63 1.46
C SER A 25 -4.65 1.35 0.42
N ASN A 26 -4.71 0.17 -0.22
CA ASN A 26 -3.82 -0.19 -1.33
C ASN A 26 -4.20 0.58 -2.61
N ASN A 27 -4.29 1.91 -2.51
CA ASN A 27 -4.69 2.82 -3.58
C ASN A 27 -3.63 3.89 -3.77
N VAL A 28 -3.33 4.16 -5.04
CA VAL A 28 -2.45 5.24 -5.48
C VAL A 28 -3.26 6.23 -6.31
N ASP A 29 -3.34 7.47 -5.86
CA ASP A 29 -3.92 8.55 -6.63
C ASP A 29 -2.89 9.16 -7.57
N ILE A 30 -3.29 9.51 -8.79
CA ILE A 30 -2.50 10.30 -9.72
C ILE A 30 -3.10 11.70 -9.77
N THR A 31 -2.37 12.68 -9.25
CA THR A 31 -2.81 14.08 -9.19
C THR A 31 -1.62 15.01 -9.08
N GLY A 32 -1.68 16.19 -9.69
CA GLY A 32 -0.61 17.17 -9.63
C GLY A 32 0.69 16.68 -10.27
N PHE A 33 0.61 15.86 -11.31
CA PHE A 33 1.77 15.20 -11.93
C PHE A 33 2.62 14.42 -10.92
N ALA A 34 1.97 13.70 -10.00
CA ALA A 34 2.61 12.81 -9.04
C ALA A 34 1.75 11.58 -8.73
N PHE A 35 2.39 10.52 -8.25
CA PHE A 35 1.73 9.38 -7.62
C PHE A 35 1.66 9.62 -6.12
N SER A 36 0.50 9.37 -5.50
CA SER A 36 0.27 9.57 -4.07
C SER A 36 -0.39 8.34 -3.45
N PRO A 37 0.25 7.65 -2.48
CA PRO A 37 1.58 7.97 -1.96
C PRO A 37 2.70 7.67 -2.96
N GLU A 38 3.86 8.31 -2.80
CA GLU A 38 5.05 8.05 -3.62
C GLU A 38 5.70 6.69 -3.27
N THR A 39 5.51 6.23 -2.03
CA THR A 39 5.88 4.88 -1.59
C THR A 39 4.70 4.24 -0.89
N LEU A 40 4.32 3.04 -1.32
CA LEU A 40 3.26 2.24 -0.71
C LEU A 40 3.84 0.89 -0.31
N THR A 41 3.64 0.49 0.95
CA THR A 41 3.99 -0.84 1.45
C THR A 41 2.72 -1.68 1.54
N ILE A 42 2.77 -2.91 1.01
CA ILE A 42 1.66 -3.87 0.98
C ILE A 42 2.16 -5.28 1.32
N SER A 43 1.24 -6.19 1.61
CA SER A 43 1.58 -7.61 1.80
C SER A 43 1.59 -8.40 0.49
N VAL A 44 2.36 -9.48 0.43
CA VAL A 44 2.27 -10.45 -0.68
C VAL A 44 0.83 -10.93 -0.86
N GLY A 45 0.33 -10.83 -2.09
CA GLY A 45 -1.05 -11.18 -2.48
C GLY A 45 -1.99 -9.99 -2.56
N ASP A 46 -1.56 -8.81 -2.12
CA ASP A 46 -2.37 -7.60 -2.18
C ASP A 46 -2.52 -7.06 -3.61
N THR A 47 -3.64 -6.36 -3.82
CA THR A 47 -3.93 -5.64 -5.06
C THR A 47 -3.81 -4.15 -4.83
N VAL A 48 -2.95 -3.48 -5.61
CA VAL A 48 -2.86 -2.02 -5.67
C VAL A 48 -3.76 -1.49 -6.78
N THR A 49 -4.49 -0.42 -6.51
CA THR A 49 -5.30 0.29 -7.52
C THR A 49 -4.79 1.71 -7.72
N TRP A 50 -4.46 2.05 -8.96
CA TRP A 50 -4.14 3.41 -9.38
C TRP A 50 -5.40 4.09 -9.89
N THR A 51 -5.65 5.33 -9.47
CA THR A 51 -6.76 6.15 -9.95
C THR A 51 -6.24 7.49 -10.45
N ASN A 52 -6.50 7.83 -11.71
CA ASN A 52 -6.17 9.16 -12.20
C ASN A 52 -7.25 10.16 -11.79
N LYS A 53 -6.88 11.14 -10.95
CA LYS A 53 -7.78 12.17 -10.41
C LYS A 53 -7.60 13.52 -11.10
N GLU A 54 -6.86 13.57 -12.20
CA GLU A 54 -6.69 14.79 -12.98
C GLU A 54 -6.93 14.61 -14.49
N SER A 55 -7.04 15.74 -15.19
CA SER A 55 -7.36 15.77 -16.63
C SER A 55 -6.25 15.29 -17.55
N ALA A 56 -4.99 15.36 -17.11
CA ALA A 56 -3.85 14.89 -17.89
C ALA A 56 -3.86 13.36 -17.96
N THR A 57 -3.55 12.79 -19.12
CA THR A 57 -3.40 11.34 -19.27
C THR A 57 -2.07 10.90 -18.65
N HIS A 58 -2.12 9.78 -17.91
CA HIS A 58 -0.94 9.18 -17.28
C HIS A 58 -0.86 7.68 -17.55
N THR A 59 0.24 7.07 -17.13
CA THR A 59 0.40 5.62 -17.03
C THR A 59 1.01 5.29 -15.67
N ALA A 60 0.83 4.07 -15.19
CA ALA A 60 1.65 3.44 -14.17
C ALA A 60 2.35 2.25 -14.83
N THR A 61 3.68 2.31 -14.93
CA THR A 61 4.48 1.29 -15.63
C THR A 61 5.69 0.92 -14.80
N ALA A 62 5.81 -0.36 -14.44
CA ALA A 62 6.97 -0.88 -13.72
C ALA A 62 8.25 -0.81 -14.58
N ASP A 63 9.37 -0.49 -13.95
CA ASP A 63 10.68 -0.41 -14.63
C ASP A 63 11.16 -1.77 -15.15
N ASP A 64 10.77 -2.85 -14.48
CA ASP A 64 11.08 -4.24 -14.85
C ASP A 64 10.07 -4.84 -15.85
N GLY A 65 8.98 -4.11 -16.14
CA GLY A 65 7.92 -4.55 -17.03
C GLY A 65 6.88 -5.49 -16.40
N GLU A 66 6.87 -5.67 -15.07
CA GLU A 66 5.89 -6.50 -14.35
C GLU A 66 4.44 -6.05 -14.61
N PHE A 67 4.22 -4.74 -14.70
CA PHE A 67 2.91 -4.17 -15.04
C PHE A 67 3.00 -2.93 -15.93
N ASP A 68 1.92 -2.70 -16.69
CA ASP A 68 1.67 -1.49 -17.46
C ASP A 68 0.16 -1.21 -17.51
N SER A 69 -0.26 -0.07 -16.98
CA SER A 69 -1.68 0.34 -17.00
C SER A 69 -2.20 0.68 -18.39
N GLY A 70 -1.32 0.98 -19.35
CA GLY A 70 -1.68 1.76 -20.52
C GLY A 70 -2.13 3.18 -20.13
N ASN A 71 -2.86 3.85 -21.03
CA ASN A 71 -3.33 5.21 -20.79
C ASN A 71 -4.48 5.24 -19.76
N LEU A 72 -4.29 6.02 -18.71
CA LEU A 72 -5.31 6.38 -17.72
C LEU A 72 -5.74 7.83 -17.96
N GLY A 73 -6.96 8.03 -18.46
CA GLY A 73 -7.62 9.33 -18.50
C GLY A 73 -8.24 9.70 -17.15
N ASN A 74 -8.88 10.86 -17.08
CA ASN A 74 -9.49 11.35 -15.85
C ASN A 74 -10.58 10.40 -15.33
N GLY A 75 -10.40 9.90 -14.11
CA GLY A 75 -11.30 8.96 -13.44
C GLY A 75 -11.03 7.49 -13.78
N ASP A 76 -10.14 7.20 -14.72
CA ASP A 76 -9.78 5.82 -15.06
C ASP A 76 -8.95 5.20 -13.94
N THR A 77 -9.12 3.88 -13.81
CA THR A 77 -8.42 3.06 -12.82
C THR A 77 -7.67 1.90 -13.46
N PHE A 78 -6.61 1.47 -12.80
CA PHE A 78 -5.87 0.25 -13.11
C PHE A 78 -5.57 -0.48 -11.81
N SER A 79 -5.61 -1.82 -11.82
CA SER A 79 -5.29 -2.63 -10.65
C SER A 79 -4.31 -3.73 -11.00
N HIS A 80 -3.38 -4.01 -10.08
CA HIS A 80 -2.39 -5.09 -10.21
C HIS A 80 -2.20 -5.80 -8.87
N THR A 81 -2.16 -7.14 -8.90
CA THR A 81 -1.95 -7.99 -7.73
C THR A 81 -0.49 -8.42 -7.66
N PHE A 82 0.20 -8.08 -6.58
CA PHE A 82 1.59 -8.44 -6.38
C PHE A 82 1.70 -9.79 -5.68
N THR A 83 2.36 -10.76 -6.31
CA THR A 83 2.43 -12.14 -5.80
C THR A 83 3.83 -12.55 -5.33
N THR A 84 4.80 -11.66 -5.48
CA THR A 84 6.19 -11.87 -5.09
C THR A 84 6.64 -10.71 -4.20
N ALA A 85 7.31 -11.03 -3.09
CA ALA A 85 7.90 -10.01 -2.23
C ALA A 85 9.05 -9.30 -2.96
N GLY A 86 9.20 -8.00 -2.72
CA GLY A 86 10.22 -7.19 -3.39
C GLY A 86 9.92 -5.70 -3.40
N THR A 87 10.79 -4.97 -4.09
CA THR A 87 10.63 -3.53 -4.31
C THR A 87 10.44 -3.29 -5.80
N TYR A 88 9.32 -2.67 -6.16
CA TYR A 88 8.90 -2.40 -7.52
C TYR A 88 8.89 -0.90 -7.76
N THR A 89 9.87 -0.40 -8.51
CA THR A 89 9.88 0.99 -8.97
C THR A 89 9.10 1.12 -10.27
N TYR A 90 8.37 2.22 -10.41
CA TYR A 90 7.53 2.45 -11.58
C TYR A 90 7.44 3.94 -11.90
N TYR A 91 7.04 4.23 -13.13
CA TYR A 91 6.99 5.59 -13.66
C TYR A 91 5.82 5.81 -14.62
N CYS A 92 5.57 7.07 -14.96
CA CYS A 92 4.66 7.45 -16.05
C CYS A 92 5.43 7.55 -17.38
N LYS A 93 5.02 6.80 -18.41
CA LYS A 93 5.66 6.83 -19.74
C LYS A 93 5.53 8.18 -20.43
N ILE A 94 4.47 8.93 -20.15
CA ILE A 94 4.20 10.25 -20.75
C ILE A 94 5.00 11.34 -20.04
N HIS A 95 5.18 11.20 -18.72
CA HIS A 95 5.86 12.16 -17.86
C HIS A 95 6.94 11.44 -17.02
N PRO A 96 8.14 11.16 -17.58
CA PRO A 96 9.13 10.27 -16.95
C PRO A 96 9.71 10.74 -15.61
N SER A 97 9.48 11.99 -15.21
CA SER A 97 9.83 12.49 -13.88
C SER A 97 8.88 12.03 -12.78
N MET A 98 7.70 11.51 -13.15
CA MET A 98 6.77 10.90 -12.19
C MET A 98 7.25 9.48 -11.90
N THR A 99 7.79 9.26 -10.71
CA THR A 99 8.26 7.97 -10.24
C THR A 99 7.65 7.65 -8.88
N ALA A 100 7.48 6.37 -8.57
CA ALA A 100 7.04 5.91 -7.27
C ALA A 100 7.47 4.45 -7.03
N THR A 101 7.25 3.95 -5.81
CA THR A 101 7.70 2.63 -5.36
C THR A 101 6.57 1.87 -4.67
N ILE A 102 6.41 0.59 -5.02
CA ILE A 102 5.65 -0.38 -4.23
C ILE A 102 6.64 -1.30 -3.51
N ILE A 103 6.51 -1.43 -2.20
CA ILE A 103 7.23 -2.41 -1.38
C ILE A 103 6.25 -3.52 -1.03
N VAL A 104 6.63 -4.77 -1.30
CA VAL A 104 5.82 -5.96 -1.05
C VAL A 104 6.56 -6.84 -0.06
N GLU A 105 5.96 -7.10 1.09
CA GLU A 105 6.53 -7.88 2.20
C GLU A 105 5.68 -9.09 2.63
#